data_AF-A0A9E8N5J4-F1
#
_entry.id   AF-A0A9E8N5J4-F1
#
_cell.length_a   1.000
_cell.length_b   1.000
_cell.length_c   1.000
_cell.angle_alpha   90.00
_cell.angle_beta   90.00
_cell.angle_gamma   90.00
#
_symmetry.space_group_name_H-M   'P 1'
#
loop_
_entity.id
_entity.type
_entity.pdbx_description
1 polymer ?
#
loop_
_entity_poly.entity_id
_entity_poly.type
_entity_poly.pdbx_seq_one_letter_code
_entity_poly.pdbx_strand_id
1 'polypeptide(L)'
;MTGELKSTLDLVMEKLKGVEKELPGITQGQKERIAEIRRKYEAKIAETKILSTDKEKLGPEIVKLEEKREEEIAKVYRGIS
;
A
#
# COMPACT_ATOMS: atom_id res chain seq x y z
N MET A 1 9.32 -14.89 -42.30
CA MET A 1 9.17 -15.23 -40.87
C MET A 1 9.23 -13.94 -40.09
N THR A 2 8.09 -13.36 -39.74
CA THR A 2 7.98 -12.14 -38.95
C THR A 2 8.20 -12.49 -37.48
N GLY A 3 9.42 -12.27 -36.99
CA GLY A 3 9.69 -12.36 -35.56
C GLY A 3 9.01 -11.21 -34.86
N GLU A 4 7.86 -11.47 -34.24
CA GLU A 4 7.17 -10.50 -33.39
C GLU A 4 8.11 -10.15 -32.22
N LEU A 5 8.59 -8.91 -32.21
CA LEU A 5 9.29 -8.33 -31.05
C LEU A 5 8.29 -8.32 -29.88
N LYS A 6 8.45 -9.28 -28.96
CA LYS A 6 7.66 -9.32 -27.73
C LYS A 6 7.78 -7.99 -27.01
N SER A 7 6.65 -7.41 -26.62
CA SER A 7 6.62 -6.17 -25.85
C SER A 7 7.38 -6.38 -24.54
N THR A 8 8.01 -5.34 -24.01
CA THR A 8 8.62 -5.36 -22.67
C THR A 8 7.62 -5.85 -21.62
N LEU A 9 6.34 -5.59 -21.84
CA LEU A 9 5.23 -6.05 -21.01
C LEU A 9 5.02 -7.56 -21.10
N ASP A 10 5.13 -8.15 -22.29
CA ASP A 10 5.04 -9.60 -22.51
C ASP A 10 6.23 -10.32 -21.89
N LEU A 11 7.43 -9.74 -22.01
CA LEU A 11 8.64 -10.26 -21.36
C LEU A 11 8.52 -10.22 -19.83
N VAL A 12 7.93 -9.15 -19.27
CA VAL A 12 7.66 -9.06 -17.83
C VAL A 12 6.61 -10.10 -17.40
N MET A 13 5.52 -10.26 -18.16
CA MET A 13 4.49 -11.26 -17.87
C MET A 13 5.01 -12.70 -17.99
N GLU A 14 5.86 -13.01 -18.97
CA GLU A 14 6.50 -14.34 -19.07
C GLU A 14 7.45 -14.60 -17.91
N LYS A 15 8.19 -13.57 -17.45
CA LYS A 15 9.05 -13.67 -16.27
C LYS A 15 8.24 -13.89 -14.99
N LEU A 16 7.01 -13.39 -14.93
CA LEU A 16 6.07 -13.58 -13.81
C LEU A 16 5.35 -14.93 -13.87
N LYS A 17 5.06 -15.46 -15.07
CA LYS A 17 4.43 -16.78 -15.26
C LYS A 17 5.30 -17.95 -14.76
N GLY A 18 6.62 -17.80 -14.74
CA GLY A 18 7.55 -18.77 -14.13
C GLY A 18 7.63 -18.68 -12.60
N VAL A 19 6.93 -17.72 -11.98
CA VAL A 19 6.83 -17.49 -10.54
C VAL A 19 5.45 -17.96 -10.06
N GLU A 20 5.05 -19.17 -10.45
CA GLU A 20 4.02 -19.96 -9.75
C GLU A 20 4.55 -20.60 -8.46
N LYS A 21 5.77 -20.26 -8.04
CA LYS A 21 6.05 -20.24 -6.59
C LYS A 21 5.36 -19.00 -6.08
N GLU A 22 4.22 -19.19 -5.40
CA GLU A 22 3.58 -18.21 -4.53
C GLU A 22 4.61 -17.13 -4.16
N LEU A 23 4.53 -15.94 -4.78
CA LEU A 23 5.03 -14.75 -4.10
C LEU A 23 4.51 -14.92 -2.69
N PRO A 24 5.33 -14.97 -1.62
CA PRO A 24 4.81 -15.22 -0.28
C PRO A 24 3.79 -14.12 -0.01
N GLY A 25 2.54 -14.45 -0.30
CA GLY A 25 1.46 -13.50 -0.31
C GLY A 25 1.34 -13.10 1.12
N ILE A 26 1.14 -11.81 1.38
CA ILE A 26 0.85 -11.37 2.74
C ILE A 26 -0.15 -12.32 3.37
N THR A 27 0.20 -12.86 4.53
CA THR A 27 -0.61 -13.85 5.22
C THR A 27 -1.99 -13.28 5.49
N GLN A 28 -2.99 -14.14 5.73
CA GLN A 28 -4.33 -13.67 6.07
C GLN A 28 -4.30 -12.71 7.28
N GLY A 29 -3.48 -13.00 8.29
CA GLY A 29 -3.26 -12.10 9.43
C GLY A 29 -2.60 -10.77 9.05
N GLN A 30 -1.63 -10.76 8.13
CA GLN A 30 -1.06 -9.50 7.62
C GLN A 30 -2.09 -8.68 6.84
N LYS A 31 -2.95 -9.32 6.04
CA LYS A 31 -4.05 -8.65 5.31
C LYS A 31 -5.04 -7.99 6.28
N GLU A 32 -5.47 -8.73 7.29
CA GLU A 32 -6.36 -8.23 8.34
C GLU A 32 -5.73 -7.05 9.07
N ARG A 33 -4.44 -7.16 9.44
CA ARG A 33 -3.73 -6.08 10.10
C ARG A 33 -3.59 -4.83 9.23
N ILE A 34 -3.29 -4.98 7.94
CA ILE A 34 -3.25 -3.86 6.98
C ILE A 34 -4.63 -3.19 6.88
N ALA A 35 -5.71 -3.98 6.83
CA ALA A 35 -7.07 -3.45 6.79
C ALA A 35 -7.43 -2.66 8.06
N GLU A 36 -7.04 -3.15 9.24
CA GLU A 36 -7.19 -2.41 10.51
C GLU A 36 -6.43 -1.08 10.50
N ILE A 37 -5.16 -1.10 10.06
CA ILE A 37 -4.33 0.11 9.99
C ILE A 37 -4.97 1.13 9.06
N ARG A 38 -5.46 0.71 7.89
CA ARG A 38 -6.16 1.58 6.94
C ARG A 38 -7.38 2.23 7.59
N ARG A 39 -8.28 1.44 8.19
CA ARG A 39 -9.49 1.95 8.86
C ARG A 39 -9.16 2.94 9.97
N LYS A 40 -8.15 2.64 10.80
CA LYS A 40 -7.68 3.50 11.89
C LYS A 40 -7.23 4.86 11.37
N TYR A 41 -6.40 4.89 10.32
CA TYR A 41 -5.89 6.15 9.77
C TYR A 41 -6.93 6.90 8.95
N GLU A 42 -7.83 6.22 8.27
CA GLU A 42 -8.99 6.85 7.61
C GLU A 42 -9.88 7.58 8.62
N ALA A 43 -10.21 6.95 9.75
CA ALA A 43 -10.98 7.57 10.81
C ALA A 43 -10.26 8.82 11.37
N LYS A 44 -8.95 8.72 11.64
CA LYS A 44 -8.14 9.87 12.08
C LYS A 44 -8.11 11.00 11.08
N ILE A 45 -7.92 10.71 9.80
CA ILE A 45 -7.91 11.72 8.74
C ILE A 45 -9.28 12.39 8.64
N ALA A 46 -10.37 11.62 8.72
CA ALA A 46 -11.73 12.17 8.71
C ALA A 46 -11.98 13.08 9.91
N GLU A 47 -11.57 12.65 11.10
CA GLU A 47 -11.64 13.44 12.33
C GLU A 47 -10.83 14.74 12.23
N THR A 48 -9.58 14.67 11.77
CA THR A 48 -8.74 15.86 11.53
C THR A 48 -9.39 16.81 10.52
N LYS A 49 -10.00 16.31 9.45
CA LYS A 49 -10.74 17.13 8.48
C LYS A 49 -11.95 17.82 9.08
N ILE A 50 -12.64 17.20 10.03
CA ILE A 50 -13.83 17.76 10.69
C ILE A 50 -13.44 18.78 11.76
N LEU A 51 -12.46 18.45 12.59
CA LEU A 51 -12.09 19.23 13.77
C LEU A 51 -11.13 20.39 13.46
N SER A 52 -10.38 20.32 12.36
CA SER A 52 -9.39 21.34 12.06
C SER A 52 -10.05 22.65 11.63
N THR A 53 -9.81 23.69 12.44
CA THR A 53 -10.24 25.06 12.17
C THR A 53 -9.19 25.84 11.35
N ASP A 54 -7.93 25.39 11.38
CA ASP A 54 -6.80 25.99 10.67
C ASP A 54 -6.54 25.25 9.36
N LYS A 55 -7.06 25.82 8.27
CA LYS A 55 -6.94 25.24 6.92
C LYS A 55 -5.49 25.21 6.41
N GLU A 56 -4.60 26.07 6.90
CA GLU A 56 -3.20 26.09 6.46
C GLU A 56 -2.42 24.89 7.01
N LYS A 57 -2.77 24.42 8.21
CA LYS A 57 -2.13 23.25 8.84
C LYS A 57 -2.80 21.93 8.50
N LEU A 58 -4.06 21.96 8.06
CA LEU A 58 -4.83 20.77 7.73
C LEU A 58 -4.16 19.89 6.67
N GLY A 59 -3.68 20.49 5.58
CA GLY A 59 -2.99 19.75 4.50
C GLY A 59 -1.75 19.00 5.00
N PRO A 60 -0.77 19.69 5.61
CA PRO A 60 0.41 19.06 6.19
C PRO A 60 0.10 17.99 7.24
N GLU A 61 -0.96 18.15 8.02
CA GLU A 61 -1.35 17.19 9.06
C GLU A 61 -1.95 15.90 8.46
N ILE A 62 -2.78 16.03 7.41
CA ILE A 62 -3.29 14.88 6.67
C ILE A 62 -2.14 14.10 6.02
N VAL A 63 -1.19 14.79 5.37
CA VAL A 63 -0.03 14.14 4.74
C VAL A 63 0.78 13.33 5.76
N LYS A 64 1.05 13.91 6.94
CA LYS A 64 1.73 13.19 8.03
C LYS A 64 0.97 11.94 8.49
N LEU A 65 -0.35 11.97 8.50
CA LEU A 65 -1.17 10.81 8.85
C LEU A 65 -1.11 9.74 7.75
N GLU A 66 -1.08 10.13 6.48
CA GLU A 66 -0.93 9.21 5.35
C GLU A 66 0.46 8.56 5.34
N GLU A 67 1.53 9.33 5.54
CA GLU A 67 2.90 8.80 5.64
C GLU A 67 3.02 7.77 6.77
N LYS A 68 2.49 8.09 7.96
CA LYS A 68 2.46 7.15 9.10
C LYS A 68 1.67 5.89 8.81
N ARG A 69 0.55 5.99 8.08
CA ARG A 69 -0.23 4.82 7.64
C ARG A 69 0.64 3.91 6.77
N GLU A 70 1.31 4.48 5.78
CA GLU A 70 2.17 3.70 4.87
C GLU A 70 3.38 3.10 5.60
N GLU A 71 3.98 3.81 6.56
CA GLU A 71 5.04 3.27 7.39
C GLU A 71 4.58 2.07 8.24
N GLU A 72 3.42 2.17 8.90
CA GLU A 72 2.85 1.05 9.67
C GLU A 72 2.52 -0.15 8.78
N ILE A 73 1.95 0.08 7.59
CA ILE A 73 1.68 -0.97 6.61
C ILE A 73 3.00 -1.61 6.13
N ALA A 74 4.04 -0.81 5.85
CA ALA A 74 5.35 -1.31 5.44
C ALA A 74 6.05 -2.13 6.54
N LYS A 75 5.79 -1.87 7.83
CA LYS A 75 6.25 -2.72 8.94
C LYS A 75 5.58 -4.08 8.92
N VAL A 76 4.27 -4.13 8.66
CA VAL A 76 3.52 -5.39 8.50
C VAL A 76 4.08 -6.21 7.34
N TYR A 77 4.35 -5.58 6.19
CA TYR A 77 4.99 -6.26 5.06
C TYR A 77 6.39 -6.80 5.38
N ARG A 78 7.16 -6.08 6.21
CA ARG A 78 8.49 -6.51 6.66
C ARG A 78 8.46 -7.56 7.78
N GLY A 79 7.28 -7.89 8.32
CA GLY A 79 7.15 -8.79 9.47
C GLY A 79 7.75 -8.21 10.76
N ILE A 80 7.95 -6.89 10.82
CA ILE A 80 8.46 -6.19 12.00
C ILE A 80 7.23 -5.74 12.79
N SER A 81 6.89 -6.53 13.81
CA SER A 81 5.80 -6.25 14.76
C SER A 81 6.28 -5.43 15.94
#